data_AF-A0A0C2GDD5-F1
#
_entry.id   AF-A0A0C2GDD5-F1
#
_cell.length_a   1.000
_cell.length_b   1.000
_cell.length_c   1.000
_cell.angle_alpha   90.00
_cell.angle_beta   90.00
_cell.angle_gamma   90.00
#
_symmetry.space_group_name_H-M   'P 1'
#
loop_
_entity.id
_entity.type
_entity.pdbx_description
1 polymer ?
#
loop_
_entity_poly.entity_id
_entity_poly.type
_entity_poly.pdbx_seq_one_letter_code
_entity_poly.pdbx_strand_id
1 'polypeptide(L)'
;MEKCDSCESKVAWYNEYCGRDLVYTCQTMACSTDHYCPATKRVSHIMDIRMLRWSMGVTLEDRVPNQMVRSSFGVAPITDKMKEAWLRWCGHVQRRGDGSVTKTALNLDFKGTRPRGRAKLAG
;
A
#
# COMPACT_ATOMS: atom_id res chain seq x y z
N MET A 1 -10.94 -3.45 -23.27
CA MET A 1 -11.48 -3.85 -21.95
C MET A 1 -12.92 -3.38 -21.92
N GLU A 2 -13.86 -4.33 -21.93
CA GLU A 2 -15.27 -4.03 -21.68
C GLU A 2 -15.49 -3.79 -20.18
N LYS A 3 -16.56 -3.07 -19.85
CA LYS A 3 -16.93 -2.82 -18.45
C LYS A 3 -17.72 -4.03 -17.97
N CYS A 4 -17.25 -4.75 -16.96
CA CYS A 4 -18.07 -5.80 -16.34
C CYS A 4 -19.26 -5.16 -15.63
N ASP A 5 -20.48 -5.57 -15.95
CA ASP A 5 -21.69 -4.90 -15.42
C ASP A 5 -21.99 -5.24 -13.95
N SER A 6 -21.66 -6.46 -13.50
CA SER A 6 -21.85 -6.90 -12.12
C SER A 6 -20.91 -6.19 -11.13
N CYS A 7 -21.45 -5.84 -9.95
CA CYS A 7 -20.68 -5.28 -8.84
C CYS A 7 -19.55 -6.23 -8.40
N GLU A 8 -19.83 -7.53 -8.24
CA GLU A 8 -18.83 -8.52 -7.81
C GLU A 8 -17.67 -8.63 -8.80
N SER A 9 -17.94 -8.58 -10.11
CA SER A 9 -16.89 -8.61 -11.14
C SER A 9 -15.96 -7.39 -11.07
N LYS A 10 -16.49 -6.21 -10.73
CA LYS A 10 -15.67 -5.00 -10.52
C LYS A 10 -14.86 -5.08 -9.21
N VAL A 11 -15.41 -5.71 -8.17
CA VAL A 11 -14.71 -5.99 -6.91
C VAL A 11 -13.59 -7.02 -7.10
N ALA A 12 -13.85 -8.09 -7.86
CA ALA A 12 -12.84 -9.08 -8.23
C ALA A 12 -11.69 -8.43 -9.01
N TRP A 13 -12.00 -7.68 -10.08
CA TRP A 13 -11.01 -6.92 -10.85
C TRP A 13 -10.19 -5.95 -9.98
N TYR A 14 -10.84 -5.20 -9.09
CA TYR A 14 -10.11 -4.30 -8.17
C TYR A 14 -9.14 -5.07 -7.27
N ASN A 15 -9.57 -6.18 -6.66
CA ASN A 15 -8.71 -6.95 -5.74
C ASN A 15 -7.57 -7.67 -6.49
N GLU A 16 -7.85 -8.22 -7.68
CA GLU A 16 -6.90 -9.00 -8.48
C GLU A 16 -5.82 -8.13 -9.13
N TYR A 17 -6.22 -6.98 -9.69
CA TYR A 17 -5.36 -6.08 -10.45
C TYR A 17 -4.82 -4.95 -9.55
N CYS A 18 -5.68 -3.99 -9.17
CA CYS A 18 -5.26 -2.80 -8.42
C CYS A 18 -4.72 -3.16 -7.02
N GLY A 19 -5.44 -4.01 -6.28
CA GLY A 19 -5.08 -4.43 -4.93
C GLY A 19 -3.79 -5.22 -4.88
N ARG A 20 -3.51 -6.05 -5.89
CA ARG A 20 -2.25 -6.79 -6.02
C ARG A 20 -1.08 -5.85 -6.28
N ASP A 21 -1.14 -5.00 -7.31
CA ASP A 21 -0.02 -4.14 -7.70
C ASP A 21 0.29 -3.05 -6.65
N LEU A 22 -0.74 -2.43 -6.06
CA LEU A 22 -0.57 -1.47 -4.97
C LEU A 22 0.04 -2.10 -3.71
N VAL A 23 -0.24 -3.38 -3.43
CA VAL A 23 0.38 -4.10 -2.30
C VAL A 23 1.79 -4.60 -2.66
N TYR A 24 2.02 -5.08 -3.88
CA TYR A 24 3.31 -5.63 -4.32
C TYR A 24 4.40 -4.54 -4.40
N THR A 25 4.06 -3.38 -4.98
CA THR A 25 4.94 -2.19 -4.98
C THR A 25 5.28 -1.72 -3.56
N CYS A 26 4.39 -1.93 -2.58
CA CYS A 26 4.66 -1.64 -1.17
C CYS A 26 5.50 -2.70 -0.45
N GLN A 27 5.55 -3.96 -0.91
CA GLN A 27 6.45 -4.96 -0.33
C GLN A 27 7.92 -4.58 -0.57
N THR A 28 8.25 -4.03 -1.74
CA THR A 28 9.59 -3.51 -2.05
C THR A 28 10.00 -2.35 -1.14
N MET A 29 9.03 -1.59 -0.62
CA MET A 29 9.28 -0.46 0.31
C MET A 29 9.44 -0.90 1.78
N ALA A 30 9.16 -2.15 2.14
CA ALA A 30 9.38 -2.65 3.50
C ALA A 30 10.87 -2.75 3.89
N CYS A 31 11.79 -2.67 2.92
CA CYS A 31 13.24 -2.70 3.14
C CYS A 31 13.85 -1.30 3.38
N SER A 32 13.14 -0.23 3.04
CA SER A 32 13.59 1.15 3.31
C SER A 32 13.08 1.63 4.67
N THR A 33 14.00 1.97 5.58
CA THR A 33 13.73 2.40 6.95
C THR A 33 13.10 3.80 7.03
N ASP A 34 11.79 3.87 6.78
CA ASP A 34 10.88 4.88 7.33
C ASP A 34 9.47 4.26 7.35
N HIS A 35 9.04 3.76 8.52
CA HIS A 35 7.77 3.05 8.65
C HIS A 35 6.59 3.94 8.25
N TYR A 36 5.94 3.59 7.14
CA TYR A 36 4.69 4.21 6.70
C TYR A 36 4.83 5.72 6.36
N CYS A 37 5.75 6.07 5.45
CA CYS A 37 5.85 7.43 4.88
C CYS A 37 4.46 8.05 4.54
N PRO A 38 4.08 9.20 5.15
CA PRO A 38 2.78 9.82 4.92
C PRO A 38 2.52 10.20 3.44
N ALA A 39 3.58 10.50 2.69
CA ALA A 39 3.52 10.73 1.25
C ALA A 39 3.03 9.49 0.49
N THR A 40 3.62 8.31 0.76
CA THR A 40 3.24 7.05 0.12
C THR A 40 1.77 6.71 0.38
N LYS A 41 1.33 6.77 1.65
CA LYS A 41 -0.06 6.46 2.02
C LYS A 41 -1.08 7.45 1.41
N ARG A 42 -0.69 8.72 1.21
CA ARG A 42 -1.48 9.71 0.45
C ARG A 42 -1.58 9.34 -1.03
N VAL A 43 -0.47 8.96 -1.67
CA VAL A 43 -0.45 8.54 -3.08
C VAL A 43 -1.29 7.28 -3.28
N SER A 44 -1.10 6.23 -2.46
CA SER A 44 -1.91 5.00 -2.52
C SER A 44 -3.40 5.30 -2.36
N HIS A 45 -3.81 6.13 -1.39
CA HIS A 45 -5.20 6.51 -1.19
C HIS A 45 -5.80 7.30 -2.38
N ILE A 46 -5.00 8.15 -3.04
CA ILE A 46 -5.41 8.88 -4.26
C ILE A 46 -5.58 7.92 -5.44
N MET A 47 -4.68 6.94 -5.60
CA MET A 47 -4.78 5.91 -6.64
C MET A 47 -6.01 5.02 -6.43
N ASP A 48 -6.19 4.48 -5.23
CA ASP A 48 -7.35 3.70 -4.80
C ASP A 48 -8.68 4.37 -5.19
N ILE A 49 -8.91 5.60 -4.72
CA ILE A 49 -10.13 6.36 -5.04
C ILE A 49 -10.26 6.68 -6.53
N ARG A 50 -9.16 6.90 -7.27
CA ARG A 50 -9.20 7.10 -8.73
C ARG A 50 -9.64 5.84 -9.47
N MET A 51 -9.11 4.66 -9.10
CA MET A 51 -9.46 3.41 -9.78
C MET A 51 -10.90 2.97 -9.47
N LEU A 52 -11.36 3.13 -8.23
CA LEU A 52 -12.76 2.87 -7.84
C LEU A 52 -13.76 3.82 -8.53
N ARG A 53 -13.42 5.11 -8.64
CA ARG A 53 -14.24 6.08 -9.40
C ARG A 53 -14.27 5.76 -10.89
N TRP A 54 -13.12 5.49 -11.51
CA TRP A 54 -13.01 5.18 -12.94
C TRP A 54 -13.79 3.91 -13.33
N SER A 55 -13.74 2.85 -12.53
CA SER A 55 -14.48 1.59 -12.80
C SER A 55 -16.00 1.68 -12.58
N MET A 56 -16.49 2.72 -11.89
CA MET A 56 -17.92 3.09 -11.91
C MET A 56 -18.28 4.13 -12.97
N GLY A 57 -17.30 4.81 -13.59
CA GLY A 57 -17.52 5.98 -14.43
C GLY A 57 -17.82 7.28 -13.68
N VAL A 58 -17.62 7.31 -12.36
CA VAL A 58 -17.95 8.46 -11.49
C VAL A 58 -16.88 9.55 -11.60
N THR A 59 -17.32 10.77 -11.91
CA THR A 59 -16.50 11.96 -12.13
C THR A 59 -16.45 12.85 -10.88
N LEU A 60 -15.87 14.05 -11.00
CA LEU A 60 -15.94 15.07 -9.96
C LEU A 60 -17.30 15.80 -9.92
N GLU A 61 -18.04 15.82 -11.03
CA GLU A 61 -19.31 16.56 -11.17
C GLU A 61 -20.46 15.89 -10.41
N ASP A 62 -20.44 14.55 -10.33
CA ASP A 62 -21.42 13.75 -9.57
C ASP A 62 -21.38 14.01 -8.05
N ARG A 63 -20.33 14.67 -7.54
CA ARG A 63 -20.08 15.01 -6.13
C ARG A 63 -20.11 13.85 -5.13
N VAL A 64 -20.16 12.60 -5.61
CA VAL A 64 -20.24 11.37 -4.79
C VAL A 64 -19.11 11.31 -3.76
N PRO A 65 -19.41 11.20 -2.45
CA PRO A 65 -18.38 11.18 -1.42
C PRO A 65 -17.55 9.90 -1.49
N ASN A 66 -16.24 10.02 -1.27
CA ASN A 66 -15.28 8.90 -1.37
C ASN A 66 -15.56 7.74 -0.39
N GLN A 67 -16.37 7.96 0.65
CA GLN A 67 -16.88 6.90 1.51
C GLN A 67 -17.96 6.07 0.81
N MET A 68 -18.95 6.70 0.19
CA MET A 68 -19.98 6.02 -0.62
C MET A 68 -19.33 5.25 -1.77
N VAL A 69 -18.31 5.83 -2.45
CA VAL A 69 -17.50 5.13 -3.45
C VAL A 69 -16.97 3.80 -2.91
N ARG A 70 -16.34 3.75 -1.74
CA ARG A 70 -15.83 2.49 -1.17
C ARG A 70 -16.95 1.54 -0.71
N SER A 71 -18.03 2.08 -0.12
CA SER A 71 -19.19 1.29 0.29
C SER A 71 -19.85 0.55 -0.88
N SER A 72 -19.95 1.17 -2.06
CA SER A 72 -20.49 0.53 -3.27
C SER A 72 -19.71 -0.69 -3.78
N PHE A 73 -18.47 -0.88 -3.33
CA PHE A 73 -17.64 -2.07 -3.63
C PHE A 73 -17.46 -3.00 -2.42
N GLY A 74 -17.90 -2.61 -1.21
CA GLY A 74 -17.56 -3.32 0.03
C GLY A 74 -16.05 -3.36 0.34
N VAL A 75 -15.24 -2.50 -0.29
CA VAL A 75 -13.76 -2.56 -0.26
C VAL A 75 -13.20 -1.77 0.92
N ALA A 76 -12.42 -2.45 1.77
CA ALA A 76 -11.64 -1.82 2.82
C ALA A 76 -10.53 -0.90 2.24
N PRO A 77 -10.18 0.23 2.88
CA PRO A 77 -9.19 1.17 2.35
C PRO A 77 -7.84 0.52 2.02
N ILE A 78 -7.21 0.92 0.92
CA ILE A 78 -5.89 0.37 0.51
C ILE A 78 -4.83 0.50 1.62
N THR A 79 -4.93 1.55 2.43
CA THR A 79 -4.05 1.82 3.57
C THR A 79 -4.11 0.73 4.65
N ASP A 80 -5.25 0.05 4.77
CA ASP A 80 -5.45 -1.04 5.73
C ASP A 80 -5.03 -2.38 5.12
N LYS A 81 -5.27 -2.61 3.83
CA LYS A 81 -4.65 -3.71 3.07
C LYS A 81 -3.12 -3.68 3.11
N MET A 82 -2.52 -2.49 3.04
CA MET A 82 -1.08 -2.29 3.21
C MET A 82 -0.60 -2.64 4.63
N LYS A 83 -1.32 -2.23 5.69
CA LYS A 83 -1.02 -2.65 7.07
C LYS A 83 -1.12 -4.17 7.23
N GLU A 84 -2.19 -4.77 6.69
CA GLU A 84 -2.48 -6.20 6.73
C GLU A 84 -1.35 -7.02 6.07
N ALA A 85 -0.88 -6.59 4.90
CA ALA A 85 0.25 -7.19 4.19
C ALA A 85 1.59 -7.03 4.95
N TRP A 86 1.86 -5.84 5.51
CA TRP A 86 3.05 -5.61 6.32
C TRP A 86 3.05 -6.46 7.61
N LEU A 87 1.93 -6.57 8.31
CA LEU A 87 1.78 -7.45 9.49
C LEU A 87 1.97 -8.93 9.13
N ARG A 88 1.47 -9.39 7.97
CA ARG A 88 1.76 -10.75 7.46
C ARG A 88 3.26 -10.95 7.21
N TRP A 89 3.95 -9.96 6.66
CA TRP A 89 5.40 -10.01 6.43
C TRP A 89 6.18 -10.02 7.75
N CYS A 90 5.85 -9.18 8.73
CA CYS A 90 6.45 -9.22 10.07
C CYS A 90 6.22 -10.57 10.75
N GLY A 91 5.01 -11.13 10.67
CA GLY A 91 4.70 -12.46 11.18
C GLY A 91 5.43 -13.60 10.43
N HIS A 92 5.82 -13.41 9.17
CA HIS A 92 6.70 -14.33 8.44
C HIS A 92 8.15 -14.22 8.91
N VAL A 93 8.68 -13.00 9.04
CA VAL A 93 10.04 -12.74 9.54
C VAL A 93 10.21 -13.25 10.98
N GLN A 94 9.25 -12.99 11.86
CA GLN A 94 9.32 -13.41 13.26
C GLN A 94 9.35 -14.94 13.44
N ARG A 95 8.76 -15.70 12.51
CA ARG A 95 8.78 -17.17 12.47
C ARG A 95 10.04 -17.77 11.84
N ARG A 96 10.96 -16.96 11.31
CA ARG A 96 12.29 -17.45 10.91
C ARG A 96 13.20 -17.61 12.14
N GLY A 97 14.22 -18.46 12.01
CA GLY A 97 15.28 -18.60 13.01
C GLY A 97 16.11 -17.33 13.16
N ASP A 98 16.75 -17.17 14.31
CA ASP A 98 17.34 -15.88 14.74
C ASP A 98 18.62 -15.50 13.99
N GLY A 99 19.31 -16.48 13.38
CA GLY A 99 20.38 -16.24 12.42
C GLY A 99 19.93 -15.76 11.03
N SER A 100 18.64 -15.49 10.81
CA SER A 100 18.16 -14.98 9.52
C SER A 100 18.30 -13.46 9.42
N VAL A 101 19.04 -12.99 8.41
CA VAL A 101 19.36 -11.56 8.17
C VAL A 101 18.13 -10.65 8.22
N THR A 102 16.97 -11.12 7.76
CA THR A 102 15.70 -10.36 7.80
C THR A 102 15.16 -10.17 9.22
N LYS A 103 15.34 -11.15 10.11
CA LYS A 103 14.96 -11.05 11.52
C LYS A 103 15.96 -10.22 12.31
N THR A 104 17.25 -10.32 11.99
CA THR A 104 18.27 -9.40 12.52
C THR A 104 17.97 -7.95 12.12
N ALA A 105 17.67 -7.71 10.84
CA ALA A 105 17.34 -6.38 10.32
C ALA A 105 16.04 -5.79 10.92
N LEU A 106 15.03 -6.63 11.21
CA LEU A 106 13.79 -6.18 11.86
C LEU A 106 13.99 -5.76 13.32
N ASN A 107 15.01 -6.31 14.00
CA ASN A 107 15.34 -6.00 15.40
C ASN A 107 16.52 -5.01 15.55
N LEU A 108 17.02 -4.44 14.43
CA LEU A 108 18.15 -3.50 14.46
C LEU A 108 17.70 -2.06 14.71
N ASP A 109 18.03 -1.56 15.90
CA ASP A 109 17.70 -0.21 16.36
C ASP A 109 18.69 0.82 15.78
N PHE A 110 18.35 1.42 14.63
CA PHE A 110 19.19 2.38 13.91
C PHE A 110 19.26 3.74 14.63
N LYS A 111 20.21 3.89 15.56
CA LYS A 111 20.48 5.17 16.25
C LYS A 111 21.14 6.20 15.33
N GLY A 112 20.33 6.91 14.57
CA GLY A 112 20.73 8.14 13.85
C GLY A 112 19.88 8.42 12.62
N THR A 113 19.45 9.66 12.44
CA THR A 113 18.82 10.11 11.20
C THR A 113 19.87 10.24 10.10
N ARG A 114 19.68 9.54 8.97
CA ARG A 114 20.52 9.74 7.78
C ARG A 114 20.36 11.18 7.29
N PRO A 115 21.44 11.99 7.21
CA PRO A 115 21.32 13.37 6.75
C PRO A 115 20.87 13.41 5.28
N ARG A 116 19.99 14.36 4.95
CA ARG A 116 19.56 14.58 3.56
C ARG A 116 20.68 15.23 2.76
N GLY A 117 21.04 14.60 1.64
CA GLY A 117 22.04 15.09 0.70
C GLY A 117 23.04 14.01 0.27
N ARG A 118 24.03 14.40 -0.52
CA ARG A 118 25.21 13.58 -0.81
C ARG A 118 26.07 13.49 0.44
N ALA A 119 26.62 12.31 0.74
CA ALA A 119 27.64 12.19 1.78
C ALA A 119 28.82 13.12 1.45
N LYS A 120 29.26 13.93 2.42
CA LYS A 120 30.54 14.64 2.31
C LYS A 120 31.65 13.60 2.39
N LEU A 121 32.62 13.68 1.48
CA LEU A 121 33.88 12.97 1.67
C LEU A 121 34.58 13.58 2.89
N ALA A 122 35.12 12.74 3.76
CA ALA A 122 36.08 13.20 4.76
C ALA A 122 37.38 13.57 4.02
N GLY A 123 37.99 14.68 4.43
CA GLY A 123 39.34 15.09 4.06
C GLY A 123 40.19 15.21 5.32
#